data_AF-A0A7K0I782-F1
#
_entry.id   AF-A0A7K0I782-F1
#
_cell.length_a   1.000
_cell.length_b   1.000
_cell.length_c   1.000
_cell.angle_alpha   90.00
_cell.angle_beta   90.00
_cell.angle_gamma   90.00
#
_symmetry.space_group_name_H-M   'P 1'
#
loop_
_entity.id
_entity.type
_entity.pdbx_description
1 polymer ?
#
loop_
_entity_poly.entity_id
_entity_poly.type
_entity_poly.pdbx_seq_one_letter_code
_entity_poly.pdbx_strand_id
1 'polypeptide(L)' 'YITVHNLKSPLLSKMDSTGLGHKNIIERYALLCDKKVKIENAENFYSVSLPIIKNIISHENTDS' A
#
# COMPACT_ATOMS: atom_id res chain seq x y z
N TYR A 1 -4.75 0.42 -10.00
CA TYR A 1 -4.27 -0.01 -8.67
C TYR A 1 -3.82 -1.44 -8.81
N ILE A 2 -2.76 -1.86 -8.13
CA ILE A 2 -2.46 -3.26 -7.88
C ILE A 2 -3.01 -3.61 -6.51
N THR A 3 -3.76 -4.70 -6.39
CA THR A 3 -4.42 -5.09 -5.14
C THR A 3 -3.89 -6.43 -4.68
N VAL A 4 -3.49 -6.48 -3.41
CA VAL A 4 -3.27 -7.74 -2.69
C VAL A 4 -4.50 -7.98 -1.83
N HIS A 5 -5.13 -9.15 -2.00
CA HIS A 5 -6.35 -9.55 -1.31
C HIS A 5 -6.09 -10.88 -0.59
N ASN A 6 -6.26 -10.90 0.72
CA ASN A 6 -6.06 -12.08 1.56
C ASN A 6 -7.33 -12.39 2.35
N LEU A 7 -7.79 -13.63 2.29
CA LEU A 7 -8.82 -14.11 3.21
C LEU A 7 -8.21 -14.22 4.62
N LYS A 8 -9.00 -13.87 5.62
CA LYS A 8 -8.59 -13.97 7.03
C LYS A 8 -8.86 -15.38 7.54
N SER A 9 -7.85 -15.96 8.15
CA SER A 9 -8.03 -17.15 8.97
C SER A 9 -8.38 -16.75 10.40
N PRO A 10 -9.09 -17.61 11.15
CA PRO A 10 -9.33 -17.39 12.57
C PRO A 10 -8.01 -17.20 13.33
N LEU A 11 -7.95 -16.16 14.16
CA LEU A 11 -6.81 -15.93 15.04
C LEU A 11 -6.96 -16.76 16.31
N LEU A 12 -5.85 -17.38 16.77
CA LEU A 12 -5.82 -18.10 18.05
C LEU A 12 -5.99 -17.15 19.25
N SER A 13 -5.57 -15.89 19.09
CA SER A 13 -5.75 -14.83 20.08
C SER A 13 -5.88 -13.47 19.38
N LYS A 14 -6.56 -12.52 20.03
CA LYS A 14 -6.62 -11.15 19.54
C LYS A 14 -5.28 -10.47 19.80
N MET A 15 -4.74 -9.82 18.77
CA MET A 15 -3.56 -8.95 18.86
C MET A 15 -3.91 -7.62 18.20
N ASP A 16 -3.67 -6.53 18.92
CA ASP A 16 -3.88 -5.20 18.37
C ASP A 16 -2.77 -4.85 17.38
N SER A 17 -3.16 -4.20 16.28
CA SER A 17 -2.20 -3.74 15.28
C SER A 17 -1.39 -2.56 15.82
N THR A 18 -0.09 -2.56 15.58
CA THR A 18 0.77 -1.40 15.85
C THR A 18 0.68 -0.32 14.77
N GLY A 19 0.02 -0.60 13.64
CA GLY A 19 -0.13 0.32 12.49
C GLY A 19 1.16 0.61 11.71
N LEU A 20 2.32 0.10 12.14
CA LEU A 20 3.63 0.41 11.55
C LEU A 20 3.69 0.06 10.05
N GLY A 21 3.11 -1.06 9.65
CA GLY A 21 3.03 -1.46 8.23
C GLY A 21 2.19 -0.52 7.37
N HIS A 22 1.06 -0.01 7.90
CA HIS A 22 0.22 0.96 7.20
C HIS A 22 0.94 2.29 7.04
N LYS A 23 1.55 2.80 8.12
CA LYS A 23 2.35 4.03 8.10
C LYS A 23 3.46 3.93 7.05
N ASN A 24 4.21 2.83 7.08
CA ASN A 24 5.32 2.55 6.17
C ASN A 24 4.93 2.63 4.68
N ILE A 25 3.79 2.03 4.30
CA ILE A 25 3.37 1.99 2.90
C ILE A 25 2.68 3.28 2.46
N ILE A 26 1.88 3.91 3.33
CA ILE A 26 1.20 5.18 3.03
C ILE A 26 2.22 6.30 2.83
N GLU A 27 3.19 6.45 3.75
CA GLU A 27 4.20 7.50 3.67
C GLU A 27 5.05 7.38 2.41
N ARG A 28 5.46 6.16 2.01
CA ARG A 28 6.22 5.96 0.78
C ARG A 28 5.44 6.31 -0.48
N TYR A 29 4.17 5.91 -0.57
CA TYR A 29 3.37 6.21 -1.75
C TYR A 29 2.98 7.69 -1.83
N ALA A 30 2.86 8.38 -0.70
CA ALA A 30 2.65 9.83 -0.66
C ALA A 30 3.82 10.62 -1.27
N LEU A 31 5.05 10.08 -1.24
CA LEU A 31 6.21 10.70 -1.90
C LEU A 31 6.22 10.47 -3.43
N LEU A 32 5.49 9.47 -3.93
CA LEU A 32 5.56 9.03 -5.32
C LEU A 32 4.36 9.49 -6.16
N CYS A 33 3.21 9.72 -5.55
CA CYS A 33 2.02 10.26 -6.21
C CYS A 33 0.97 10.76 -5.21
N ASP A 34 0.06 11.62 -5.66
CA ASP A 34 -1.07 12.11 -4.85
C ASP A 34 -2.18 11.08 -4.64
N LYS A 35 -2.09 9.91 -5.30
CA LYS A 35 -3.10 8.86 -5.16
C LYS A 35 -2.89 8.12 -3.85
N LYS A 36 -3.93 8.09 -3.02
CA LYS A 36 -3.90 7.39 -1.73
C LYS A 36 -3.88 5.88 -1.89
N VAL A 37 -3.12 5.21 -1.03
CA VAL A 37 -3.24 3.77 -0.76
C VAL A 37 -4.62 3.49 -0.16
N LYS A 38 -5.28 2.41 -0.59
CA LYS A 38 -6.56 1.98 -0.04
C LYS A 38 -6.35 0.73 0.81
N ILE A 39 -6.87 0.75 2.04
CA ILE A 39 -6.81 -0.37 2.97
C ILE A 39 -8.24 -0.74 3.34
N GLU A 40 -8.59 -2.01 3.17
CA GLU A 40 -9.88 -2.55 3.53
C GLU A 40 -9.68 -3.71 4.50
N ASN A 41 -10.26 -3.56 5.68
CA ASN A 41 -10.15 -4.51 6.78
C ASN A 41 -11.55 -5.03 7.13
N ALA A 42 -12.10 -5.89 6.26
CA ALA A 42 -13.40 -6.52 6.43
C ALA A 42 -13.33 -7.70 7.41
N GLU A 43 -14.47 -8.30 7.76
CA GLU A 43 -14.50 -9.42 8.70
C GLU A 43 -13.73 -10.65 8.21
N ASN A 44 -13.93 -11.02 6.94
CA ASN A 44 -13.44 -12.27 6.33
C ASN A 44 -12.21 -12.07 5.44
N PHE A 45 -11.82 -10.84 5.15
CA PHE A 45 -10.65 -10.56 4.31
C PHE A 45 -9.94 -9.27 4.70
N TYR A 46 -8.73 -9.13 4.19
CA TYR A 46 -7.92 -7.95 4.30
C TYR A 46 -7.33 -7.63 2.93
N SER A 47 -7.48 -6.38 2.47
CA SER A 47 -7.00 -5.94 1.16
C SER A 47 -6.22 -4.64 1.24
N VAL A 48 -5.18 -4.55 0.42
CA VAL A 48 -4.41 -3.33 0.20
C VAL A 48 -4.32 -3.07 -1.30
N SER A 49 -4.78 -1.90 -1.73
CA SER A 49 -4.66 -1.45 -3.12
C SER A 49 -3.68 -0.29 -3.23
N LEU A 50 -2.61 -0.52 -3.98
CA LEU A 50 -1.57 0.47 -4.25
C LEU A 50 -1.83 1.15 -5.59
N PRO A 51 -1.72 2.48 -5.68
CA PRO A 51 -1.86 3.18 -6.95
C PRO A 51 -0.75 2.75 -7.91
N ILE A 52 -1.09 2.62 -9.19
CA ILE A 52 -0.07 2.38 -10.22
C ILE A 52 0.58 3.73 -10.51
N ILE A 53 1.86 3.83 -10.22
CA ILE A 53 2.66 5.03 -10.48
C ILE A 53 2.96 5.05 -11.98
N LYS A 54 2.48 6.08 -12.67
CA LYS A 54 2.73 6.31 -14.09
C LYS A 54 3.76 7.44 -14.23
N ASN A 55 4.97 7.20 -13.73
CA ASN A 55 6.11 8.07 -13.99
C ASN A 55 7.39 7.29 -13.69
N ILE A 56 7.91 6.58 -14.70
CA ILE A 56 9.36 6.41 -14.78
C ILE A 56 9.85 7.81 -15.14
N ILE A 57 10.68 8.40 -14.30
CA ILE A 57 11.50 9.56 -14.68
C ILE A 57 12.05 9.20 -16.06
N SER A 58 11.64 9.92 -17.10
CA SER A 58 12.45 9.97 -18.32
C SER A 58 13.79 10.48 -17.80
N HIS A 59 14.78 9.61 -17.68
CA HIS A 59 16.16 10.04 -17.59
C HIS A 59 16.43 10.74 -18.92
N GLU A 60 16.03 12.00 -19.03
CA GLU A 60 16.56 12.88 -20.05
C GLU A 60 18.06 12.92 -19.80
N ASN A 61 18.78 12.47 -20.81
CA ASN A 61 20.20 12.69 -20.95
C ASN A 61 20.45 14.19 -20.86
N THR A 62 20.81 14.69 -19.68
CA THR A 62 21.51 15.96 -19.52
C THR A 62 22.82 15.69 -18.82
N ASP A 63 23.67 14.93 -19.51
CA ASP A 63 25.11 15.22 -19.48
C ASP A 63 25.31 16.36 -20.49
N SER A 64 25.49 17.58 -19.99
CA SER A 64 26.05 18.73 -20.72
C SER A 64 27.40 19.08 -20.11
#